data_AF-A0A6P0Z5Y8-F1
#
_entry.id   AF-A0A6P0Z5Y8-F1
#
_cell.length_a   1.000
_cell.length_b   1.000
_cell.length_c   1.000
_cell.angle_alpha   90.00
_cell.angle_beta   90.00
_cell.angle_gamma   90.00
#
_symmetry.space_group_name_H-M   'P 1'
#
loop_
_entity.id
_entity.type
_entity.pdbx_description
1 polymer ?
#
loop_
_entity_poly.entity_id
_entity_poly.type
_entity_poly.pdbx_seq_one_letter_code
_entity_poly.pdbx_strand_id
1 'polypeptide(L)'
;MIAVNLKGKYSNLAVGHPVSSKAYRASEALAGVGKKPVLSVLGQRREYVTTKKRFYYVLSRFKLTQADHKGMFRHPEGRLHFAWNCTQLGLLILPLMPTFGIIGLLLASAETWRQKHRQIIRTPLNWGLALLSFWLIITACFALNRTEAFLGLANLLPFFAVFAAFSVLIQTPAQLNRLAWMMVMPSLPVAILGLGQHFLGWKGLEQLNAVLGWVLAEGGNPPGRMASVFMYANILAAYLQIVLILSIGLWIEQFRAWRKIPNNSQNSKLWFLSILVIAQVIALFLTSSRNGWAIAILACLAFALYLGWHWLVTAAVTAAT
;
A
#
# COMPACT_ATOMS: atom_id res chain seq x y z
N MET A 1 16.76 40.99 29.81
CA MET A 1 17.48 40.44 30.96
C MET A 1 17.80 38.99 30.65
N ILE A 2 19.10 38.71 30.50
CA ILE A 2 19.81 37.41 30.42
C ILE A 2 19.52 36.51 29.20
N ALA A 3 20.43 36.63 28.23
CA ALA A 3 20.84 35.60 27.30
C ALA A 3 21.71 34.55 28.03
N VAL A 4 21.55 33.26 27.70
CA VAL A 4 22.44 32.19 28.18
C VAL A 4 23.30 31.67 27.03
N ASN A 5 24.59 31.73 27.32
CA ASN A 5 25.77 31.37 26.57
C ASN A 5 26.05 29.86 26.73
N LEU A 6 26.28 29.13 25.64
CA LEU A 6 26.90 27.80 25.68
C LEU A 6 28.00 27.72 24.62
N LYS A 7 29.19 28.15 25.05
CA LYS A 7 30.49 27.88 24.42
C LYS A 7 31.14 26.73 25.20
N GLY A 8 31.64 25.71 24.50
CA GLY A 8 32.70 24.84 25.02
C GLY A 8 32.35 23.36 25.19
N LYS A 9 32.67 22.56 24.17
CA LYS A 9 33.28 21.23 24.31
C LYS A 9 33.53 20.71 22.90
N TYR A 10 34.79 20.59 22.51
CA TYR A 10 35.40 19.61 21.58
C TYR A 10 36.79 20.13 21.22
N SER A 11 37.70 20.01 22.17
CA SER A 11 39.15 20.11 21.97
C SER A 11 39.77 18.88 22.62
N ASN A 12 40.72 18.28 21.90
CA ASN A 12 41.59 17.16 22.26
C ASN A 12 41.16 15.79 21.71
N LEU A 13 41.72 15.46 20.54
CA LEU A 13 42.43 14.21 20.27
C LEU A 13 43.22 14.39 18.95
N ALA A 14 44.45 14.90 19.09
CA ALA A 14 45.45 14.98 18.04
C ALA A 14 46.60 14.03 18.41
N VAL A 15 46.71 12.92 17.68
CA VAL A 15 47.84 11.99 17.52
C VAL A 15 47.58 11.39 16.12
N GLY A 16 48.41 11.44 15.08
CA GLY A 16 49.86 11.50 14.95
C GLY A 16 50.31 10.27 14.18
N HIS A 17 50.34 10.31 12.82
CA HIS A 17 51.25 9.59 11.90
C HIS A 17 50.86 9.87 10.41
N PRO A 18 51.81 9.75 9.44
CA PRO A 18 51.99 10.71 8.37
C PRO A 18 51.50 10.19 7.00
N VAL A 19 50.89 11.06 6.21
CA VAL A 19 50.61 10.78 4.79
C VAL A 19 51.55 11.60 3.91
N SER A 20 52.58 10.90 3.41
CA SER A 20 53.24 11.03 2.11
C SER A 20 53.35 12.42 1.45
N SER A 21 54.60 12.90 1.44
CA SER A 21 55.12 14.17 0.91
C SER A 21 55.21 14.30 -0.62
N LYS A 22 54.37 13.62 -1.41
CA LYS A 22 54.44 13.69 -2.89
C LYS A 22 53.40 14.60 -3.56
N ALA A 23 52.43 15.14 -2.84
CA ALA A 23 51.37 15.96 -3.44
C ALA A 23 51.66 17.48 -3.46
N TYR A 24 52.68 17.97 -2.76
CA TYR A 24 52.95 19.41 -2.61
C TYR A 24 54.01 19.97 -3.57
N ARG A 25 54.69 19.13 -4.36
CA ARG A 25 55.74 19.55 -5.31
C ARG A 25 55.28 19.68 -6.76
N ALA A 26 54.00 19.47 -7.06
CA ALA A 26 53.45 19.60 -8.41
C ALA A 26 52.80 20.97 -8.70
N SER A 27 52.68 21.86 -7.70
CA SER A 27 52.01 23.16 -7.88
C SER A 27 52.95 24.36 -8.11
N GLU A 28 54.27 24.19 -8.02
CA GLU A 28 55.26 25.26 -8.24
C GLU A 28 55.94 25.25 -9.62
N ALA A 29 55.65 24.25 -10.46
CA ALA A 29 56.29 24.11 -11.78
C ALA A 29 55.52 24.75 -12.96
N LEU A 30 54.48 25.54 -12.72
CA LEU A 30 53.72 26.23 -13.77
C LEU A 30 53.54 27.74 -13.49
N ALA A 31 54.51 28.35 -12.82
CA ALA A 31 54.62 29.80 -12.69
C ALA A 31 55.46 30.39 -13.84
N GLY A 32 54.90 30.35 -15.04
CA GLY A 32 55.48 31.00 -16.21
C GLY A 32 54.46 31.04 -17.32
N VAL A 33 54.16 32.24 -17.81
CA VAL A 33 53.27 32.60 -18.94
C VAL A 33 51.82 32.96 -18.57
N GLY A 34 51.49 34.26 -18.73
CA GLY A 34 50.21 34.70 -19.29
C GLY A 34 49.16 35.23 -18.31
N LYS A 35 48.88 36.54 -18.36
CA LYS A 35 47.71 37.19 -17.73
C LYS A 35 46.39 36.79 -18.44
N LYS A 36 45.32 36.55 -17.62
CA LYS A 36 43.83 36.60 -17.84
C LYS A 36 43.11 35.24 -17.58
N PRO A 37 41.81 35.21 -17.15
CA PRO A 37 41.12 35.98 -16.12
C PRO A 37 40.46 35.08 -15.03
N VAL A 38 40.05 35.69 -13.92
CA VAL A 38 39.57 35.10 -12.63
C VAL A 38 38.15 34.49 -12.69
N LEU A 39 37.75 33.81 -13.78
CA LEU A 39 36.38 33.28 -13.96
C LEU A 39 36.23 31.75 -13.83
N SER A 40 37.31 30.98 -13.72
CA SER A 40 37.26 29.51 -13.66
C SER A 40 37.13 28.91 -12.25
N VAL A 41 37.53 29.64 -11.19
CA VAL A 41 37.56 29.10 -9.82
C VAL A 41 36.15 29.08 -9.16
N LEU A 42 35.25 29.97 -9.59
CA LEU A 42 33.85 29.99 -9.12
C LEU A 42 32.99 28.88 -9.78
N GLY A 43 33.35 28.42 -10.99
CA GLY A 43 32.70 27.30 -11.67
C GLY A 43 32.97 25.97 -10.96
N GLN A 44 34.23 25.69 -10.61
CA GLN A 44 34.62 24.48 -9.89
C GLN A 44 34.03 24.41 -8.46
N ARG A 45 33.94 25.54 -7.74
CA ARG A 45 33.26 25.57 -6.43
C ARG A 45 31.76 25.34 -6.53
N ARG A 46 31.08 25.85 -7.56
CA ARG A 46 29.65 25.55 -7.79
C ARG A 46 29.45 24.06 -8.07
N GLU A 47 30.28 23.47 -8.91
CA GLU A 47 30.18 22.07 -9.32
C GLU A 47 30.46 21.08 -8.18
N TYR A 48 31.40 21.41 -7.28
CA TYR A 48 31.65 20.62 -6.07
C TYR A 48 30.48 20.67 -5.08
N VAL A 49 29.83 21.83 -4.93
CA VAL A 49 28.66 22.00 -4.05
C VAL A 49 27.42 21.31 -4.61
N THR A 50 27.19 21.33 -5.93
CA THR A 50 26.12 20.55 -6.57
C THR A 50 26.36 19.05 -6.46
N THR A 51 27.60 18.58 -6.63
CA THR A 51 27.94 17.16 -6.52
C THR A 51 27.77 16.66 -5.08
N LYS A 52 28.18 17.45 -4.09
CA LYS A 52 27.97 17.12 -2.67
C LYS A 52 26.46 17.13 -2.31
N LYS A 53 25.67 18.09 -2.81
CA LYS A 53 24.20 18.08 -2.66
C LYS A 53 23.57 16.86 -3.33
N ARG A 54 24.02 16.47 -4.53
CA ARG A 54 23.57 15.23 -5.22
C ARG A 54 23.91 13.99 -4.40
N PHE A 55 25.09 13.93 -3.82
CA PHE A 55 25.53 12.81 -2.99
C PHE A 55 24.71 12.71 -1.69
N TYR A 56 24.46 13.84 -1.01
CA TYR A 56 23.58 13.87 0.17
C TYR A 56 22.11 13.54 -0.19
N TYR A 57 21.62 13.96 -1.36
CA TYR A 57 20.28 13.61 -1.83
C TYR A 57 20.15 12.12 -2.18
N VAL A 58 21.20 11.52 -2.76
CA VAL A 58 21.26 10.09 -3.05
C VAL A 58 21.41 9.27 -1.75
N LEU A 59 22.24 9.69 -0.81
CA LEU A 59 22.40 9.03 0.50
C LEU A 59 21.16 9.14 1.38
N SER A 60 20.45 10.28 1.37
CA SER A 60 19.17 10.41 2.07
C SER A 60 18.09 9.53 1.44
N ARG A 61 18.03 9.42 0.10
CA ARG A 61 17.18 8.43 -0.58
C ARG A 61 17.56 6.99 -0.25
N PHE A 62 18.85 6.69 -0.12
CA PHE A 62 19.35 5.34 0.24
C PHE A 62 19.01 4.98 1.69
N LYS A 63 19.08 5.95 2.61
CA LYS A 63 18.65 5.77 4.01
C LYS A 63 17.13 5.61 4.15
N LEU A 64 16.34 6.37 3.37
CA LEU A 64 14.89 6.19 3.27
C LEU A 64 14.53 4.80 2.72
N THR A 65 15.18 4.36 1.64
CA THR A 65 14.92 3.04 1.03
C THR A 65 15.36 1.85 1.90
N GLN A 66 16.45 1.95 2.66
CA GLN A 66 16.81 0.88 3.60
C GLN A 66 15.90 0.80 4.83
N ALA A 67 15.40 1.94 5.33
CA ALA A 67 14.39 1.96 6.39
C ALA A 67 13.03 1.42 5.89
N ASP A 68 12.64 1.76 4.65
CA ASP A 68 11.42 1.26 4.00
C ASP A 68 11.45 -0.26 3.77
N HIS A 69 12.60 -0.83 3.42
CA HIS A 69 12.73 -2.28 3.22
C HIS A 69 12.54 -3.09 4.51
N LYS A 70 13.00 -2.58 5.66
CA LYS A 70 12.77 -3.24 6.97
C LYS A 70 11.32 -3.10 7.44
N GLY A 71 10.69 -1.96 7.17
CA GLY A 71 9.28 -1.67 7.50
C GLY A 71 8.26 -2.50 6.71
N MET A 72 8.62 -3.06 5.55
CA MET A 72 7.73 -3.95 4.78
C MET A 72 7.47 -5.29 5.48
N PHE A 73 8.50 -5.89 6.09
CA PHE A 73 8.40 -7.24 6.66
C PHE A 73 8.21 -7.24 8.17
N ARG A 74 8.70 -6.22 8.87
CA ARG A 74 8.58 -6.10 10.32
C ARG A 74 7.99 -4.74 10.67
N HIS A 75 7.08 -4.75 11.63
CA HIS A 75 6.51 -3.52 12.15
C HIS A 75 7.63 -2.70 12.86
N PRO A 76 7.67 -1.36 12.74
CA PRO A 76 8.74 -0.55 13.35
C PRO A 76 8.87 -0.76 14.86
N GLU A 77 7.74 -0.94 15.53
CA GLU A 77 7.68 -1.30 16.95
C GLU A 77 7.66 -2.82 17.15
N GLY A 78 8.65 -3.34 17.87
CA GLY A 78 8.81 -4.77 18.15
C GLY A 78 7.59 -5.46 18.78
N ARG A 79 6.88 -4.75 19.66
CA ARG A 79 5.71 -5.30 20.37
C ARG A 79 4.54 -5.61 19.42
N LEU A 80 4.40 -4.85 18.34
CA LEU A 80 3.32 -5.00 17.36
C LEU A 80 3.67 -5.96 16.20
N HIS A 81 4.83 -6.62 16.23
CA HIS A 81 5.22 -7.58 15.20
C HIS A 81 4.19 -8.71 15.01
N PHE A 82 3.64 -9.24 16.12
CA PHE A 82 2.64 -10.31 16.05
C PHE A 82 1.37 -9.82 15.35
N ALA A 83 0.80 -8.70 15.80
CA ALA A 83 -0.39 -8.10 15.19
C ALA A 83 -0.18 -7.80 13.69
N TRP A 84 0.99 -7.32 13.32
CA TRP A 84 1.36 -7.07 11.93
C TRP A 84 1.43 -8.34 11.08
N ASN A 85 2.05 -9.41 11.60
CA ASN A 85 2.12 -10.69 10.89
C ASN A 85 0.72 -11.32 10.74
N CYS A 86 -0.09 -11.28 11.80
CA CYS A 86 -1.49 -11.72 11.77
C CYS A 86 -2.31 -10.92 10.75
N THR A 87 -2.04 -9.61 10.61
CA THR A 87 -2.66 -8.77 9.58
C THR A 87 -2.25 -9.20 8.18
N GLN A 88 -0.96 -9.37 7.92
CA GLN A 88 -0.46 -9.79 6.60
C GLN A 88 -1.04 -11.14 6.19
N LEU A 89 -0.95 -12.12 7.09
CA LEU A 89 -1.46 -13.47 6.85
C LEU A 89 -2.99 -13.45 6.70
N GLY A 90 -3.68 -12.73 7.59
CA GLY A 90 -5.13 -12.60 7.58
C GLY A 90 -5.64 -12.05 6.25
N LEU A 91 -5.08 -10.94 5.75
CA LEU A 91 -5.45 -10.38 4.45
C LEU A 91 -5.11 -11.30 3.28
N LEU A 92 -3.97 -11.99 3.34
CA LEU A 92 -3.53 -12.88 2.26
C LEU A 92 -4.47 -14.07 2.08
N ILE A 93 -4.94 -14.66 3.19
CA ILE A 93 -5.80 -15.85 3.15
C ILE A 93 -7.29 -15.49 3.06
N LEU A 94 -7.69 -14.27 3.45
CA LEU A 94 -9.09 -13.85 3.56
C LEU A 94 -9.96 -14.21 2.35
N PRO A 95 -9.54 -13.98 1.08
CA PRO A 95 -10.40 -14.27 -0.06
C PRO A 95 -10.64 -15.77 -0.28
N LEU A 96 -9.69 -16.62 0.10
CA LEU A 96 -9.75 -18.08 -0.13
C LEU A 96 -10.24 -18.85 1.09
N MET A 97 -9.98 -18.33 2.28
CA MET A 97 -10.31 -18.93 3.57
C MET A 97 -10.81 -17.82 4.53
N PRO A 98 -12.01 -17.26 4.29
CA PRO A 98 -12.57 -16.13 5.03
C PRO A 98 -12.55 -16.33 6.55
N THR A 99 -12.92 -17.51 7.05
CA THR A 99 -12.95 -17.80 8.49
C THR A 99 -11.59 -17.56 9.14
N PHE A 100 -10.52 -18.14 8.59
CA PHE A 100 -9.16 -17.98 9.12
C PHE A 100 -8.63 -16.57 8.91
N GLY A 101 -8.95 -15.94 7.77
CA GLY A 101 -8.59 -14.56 7.50
C GLY A 101 -9.17 -13.59 8.53
N ILE A 102 -10.47 -13.73 8.84
CA ILE A 102 -11.17 -12.94 9.84
C ILE A 102 -10.57 -13.15 11.22
N ILE A 103 -10.31 -14.41 11.63
CA ILE A 103 -9.67 -14.71 12.92
C ILE A 103 -8.31 -14.00 13.01
N GLY A 104 -7.48 -14.04 11.96
CA GLY A 104 -6.19 -13.35 11.92
C GLY A 104 -6.33 -11.83 12.11
N LEU A 105 -7.30 -11.20 11.43
CA LEU A 105 -7.55 -9.76 11.53
C LEU A 105 -8.11 -9.34 12.89
N LEU A 106 -8.99 -10.16 13.48
CA LEU A 106 -9.54 -9.92 14.82
C LEU A 106 -8.46 -10.07 15.90
N LEU A 107 -7.59 -11.08 15.80
CA LEU A 107 -6.44 -11.24 16.69
C LEU A 107 -5.48 -10.04 16.58
N ALA A 108 -5.18 -9.58 15.36
CA ALA A 108 -4.36 -8.40 15.14
C ALA A 108 -5.00 -7.14 15.76
N SER A 109 -6.31 -6.97 15.60
CA SER A 109 -7.06 -5.85 16.19
C SER A 109 -7.03 -5.91 17.72
N ALA A 110 -7.35 -7.06 18.31
CA ALA A 110 -7.37 -7.27 19.75
C ALA A 110 -6.00 -7.04 20.38
N GLU A 111 -4.93 -7.55 19.77
CA GLU A 111 -3.57 -7.33 20.24
C GLU A 111 -3.17 -5.85 20.19
N THR A 112 -3.55 -5.14 19.12
CA THR A 112 -3.28 -3.71 18.98
C THR A 112 -4.04 -2.91 20.04
N TRP A 113 -5.31 -3.24 20.29
CA TRP A 113 -6.08 -2.64 21.38
C TRP A 113 -5.40 -2.88 22.73
N ARG A 114 -4.99 -4.13 23.02
CA ARG A 114 -4.30 -4.49 24.27
C ARG A 114 -3.05 -3.62 24.50
N GLN A 115 -2.22 -3.49 23.47
CA GLN A 115 -0.94 -2.78 23.59
C GLN A 115 -1.06 -1.25 23.52
N LYS A 116 -2.03 -0.72 22.76
CA LYS A 116 -2.10 0.70 22.40
C LYS A 116 -3.43 1.38 22.75
N HIS A 117 -4.25 0.82 23.64
CA HIS A 117 -5.56 1.39 24.03
C HIS A 117 -5.50 2.90 24.37
N ARG A 118 -4.49 3.35 25.12
CA ARG A 118 -4.34 4.78 25.49
C ARG A 118 -4.18 5.68 24.28
N GLN A 119 -3.42 5.23 23.28
CA GLN A 119 -3.23 5.96 22.04
C GLN A 119 -4.53 5.98 21.24
N ILE A 120 -5.20 4.83 21.12
CA ILE A 120 -6.46 4.70 20.39
C ILE A 120 -7.54 5.63 20.97
N ILE A 121 -7.70 5.67 22.29
CA ILE A 121 -8.71 6.51 22.97
C ILE A 121 -8.36 8.01 22.88
N ARG A 122 -7.09 8.38 22.72
CA ARG A 122 -6.69 9.80 22.64
C ARG A 122 -6.81 10.39 21.22
N THR A 123 -7.02 9.58 20.20
CA THR A 123 -7.11 10.03 18.82
C THR A 123 -8.46 10.70 18.55
N PRO A 124 -8.52 11.97 18.08
CA PRO A 124 -9.78 12.71 17.92
C PRO A 124 -10.72 12.06 16.89
N LEU A 125 -10.18 11.44 15.84
CA LEU A 125 -10.98 10.71 14.86
C LEU A 125 -11.78 9.56 15.50
N ASN A 126 -11.19 8.87 16.48
CA ASN A 126 -11.84 7.76 17.18
C ASN A 126 -12.95 8.26 18.12
N TRP A 127 -12.85 9.48 18.64
CA TRP A 127 -13.95 10.13 19.36
C TRP A 127 -15.13 10.43 18.43
N GLY A 128 -14.86 10.88 17.21
CA GLY A 128 -15.91 11.05 16.19
C GLY A 128 -16.65 9.73 15.92
N LEU A 129 -15.90 8.64 15.75
CA LEU A 129 -16.48 7.30 15.58
C LEU A 129 -17.24 6.82 16.82
N ALA A 130 -16.74 7.10 18.03
CA ALA A 130 -17.41 6.73 19.28
C ALA A 130 -18.72 7.50 19.46
N LEU A 131 -18.72 8.82 19.18
CA LEU A 131 -19.91 9.64 19.21
C LEU A 131 -20.95 9.17 18.18
N LEU A 132 -20.51 8.87 16.95
CA LEU A 132 -21.36 8.29 15.92
C LEU A 132 -21.94 6.94 16.37
N SER A 133 -21.13 6.08 16.97
CA SER A 133 -21.58 4.79 17.50
C SER A 133 -22.67 4.97 18.55
N PHE A 134 -22.45 5.87 19.50
CA PHE A 134 -23.41 6.19 20.55
C PHE A 134 -24.71 6.74 19.97
N TRP A 135 -24.62 7.66 19.01
CA TRP A 135 -25.77 8.19 18.29
C TRP A 135 -26.56 7.10 17.57
N LEU A 136 -25.89 6.19 16.85
CA LEU A 136 -26.55 5.09 16.14
C LEU A 136 -27.23 4.10 17.10
N ILE A 137 -26.66 3.85 18.29
CA ILE A 137 -27.29 3.03 19.32
C ILE A 137 -28.60 3.69 19.79
N ILE A 138 -28.58 5.00 20.06
CA ILE A 138 -29.78 5.75 20.45
C ILE A 138 -30.84 5.67 19.35
N THR A 139 -30.48 5.93 18.09
CA THR A 139 -31.46 5.92 17.00
C THR A 139 -32.04 4.53 16.75
N ALA A 140 -31.26 3.46 16.95
CA ALA A 140 -31.77 2.08 16.85
C ALA A 140 -32.81 1.74 17.94
N CYS A 141 -32.72 2.31 19.14
CA CYS A 141 -33.75 2.15 20.18
C CYS A 141 -35.11 2.72 19.73
N PHE A 142 -35.10 3.78 18.92
CA PHE A 142 -36.30 4.44 18.40
C PHE A 142 -36.71 3.97 17.00
N ALA A 143 -35.99 3.01 16.40
CA ALA A 143 -36.32 2.49 15.08
C ALA A 143 -37.64 1.72 15.10
N LEU A 144 -38.42 1.83 14.02
CA LEU A 144 -39.68 1.09 13.83
C LEU A 144 -39.44 -0.42 13.95
N ASN A 145 -38.39 -0.93 13.29
CA ASN A 145 -37.94 -2.31 13.37
C ASN A 145 -36.64 -2.40 14.18
N ARG A 146 -36.76 -2.38 15.51
CA ARG A 146 -35.60 -2.39 16.44
C ARG A 146 -34.66 -3.55 16.20
N THR A 147 -35.18 -4.76 16.00
CA THR A 147 -34.37 -5.97 15.81
C THR A 147 -33.46 -5.83 14.59
N GLU A 148 -34.02 -5.43 13.44
CA GLU A 148 -33.24 -5.21 12.21
C GLU A 148 -32.22 -4.07 12.37
N ALA A 149 -32.58 -3.01 13.09
CA ALA A 149 -31.66 -1.91 13.37
C ALA A 149 -30.46 -2.36 14.22
N PHE A 150 -30.69 -3.17 15.26
CA PHE A 150 -29.62 -3.75 16.09
C PHE A 150 -28.77 -4.77 15.35
N LEU A 151 -29.36 -5.58 14.46
CA LEU A 151 -28.60 -6.47 13.57
C LEU A 151 -27.70 -5.67 12.62
N GLY A 152 -28.21 -4.57 12.06
CA GLY A 152 -27.42 -3.63 11.27
C GLY A 152 -26.26 -3.03 12.06
N LEU A 153 -26.49 -2.62 13.31
CA LEU A 153 -25.46 -2.13 14.23
C LEU A 153 -24.38 -3.17 14.52
N ALA A 154 -24.78 -4.42 14.78
CA ALA A 154 -23.84 -5.52 15.02
C ALA A 154 -22.97 -5.80 13.78
N ASN A 155 -23.48 -5.53 12.58
CA ASN A 155 -22.72 -5.59 11.34
C ASN A 155 -21.90 -4.33 11.03
N LEU A 156 -22.01 -3.24 11.80
CA LEU A 156 -21.31 -1.99 11.52
C LEU A 156 -20.28 -1.62 12.60
N LEU A 157 -20.68 -1.62 13.86
CA LEU A 157 -19.85 -1.13 14.97
C LEU A 157 -18.51 -1.90 15.13
N PRO A 158 -18.42 -3.22 14.92
CA PRO A 158 -17.14 -3.92 14.95
C PRO A 158 -16.12 -3.34 13.95
N PHE A 159 -16.57 -2.85 12.79
CA PHE A 159 -15.68 -2.23 11.81
C PHE A 159 -15.06 -0.93 12.32
N PHE A 160 -15.76 -0.14 13.15
CA PHE A 160 -15.18 1.04 13.78
C PHE A 160 -14.07 0.67 14.78
N ALA A 161 -14.28 -0.38 15.56
CA ALA A 161 -13.28 -0.86 16.51
C ALA A 161 -12.04 -1.42 15.78
N VAL A 162 -12.24 -2.16 14.70
CA VAL A 162 -11.15 -2.65 13.83
C VAL A 162 -10.42 -1.47 13.19
N PHE A 163 -11.14 -0.51 12.60
CA PHE A 163 -10.55 0.68 12.00
C PHE A 163 -9.69 1.46 13.00
N ALA A 164 -10.19 1.68 14.23
CA ALA A 164 -9.47 2.37 15.28
C ALA A 164 -8.14 1.67 15.65
N ALA A 165 -8.13 0.34 15.72
CA ALA A 165 -6.91 -0.44 15.93
C ALA A 165 -5.94 -0.31 14.75
N PHE A 166 -6.42 -0.53 13.52
CA PHE A 166 -5.59 -0.51 12.32
C PHE A 166 -5.02 0.88 12.02
N SER A 167 -5.71 1.95 12.42
CA SER A 167 -5.20 3.33 12.32
C SER A 167 -3.91 3.56 13.14
N VAL A 168 -3.68 2.77 14.19
CA VAL A 168 -2.45 2.83 15.03
C VAL A 168 -1.42 1.78 14.60
N LEU A 169 -1.87 0.63 14.08
CA LEU A 169 -1.01 -0.43 13.57
C LEU A 169 -0.33 -0.06 12.25
N ILE A 170 -1.01 0.70 11.38
CA ILE A 170 -0.48 1.16 10.11
C ILE A 170 0.09 2.55 10.31
N GLN A 171 1.42 2.65 10.28
CA GLN A 171 2.19 3.86 10.59
C GLN A 171 2.89 4.45 9.37
N THR A 172 3.17 3.65 8.33
CA THR A 172 3.98 4.08 7.18
C THR A 172 3.34 3.78 5.82
N PRO A 173 3.66 4.56 4.77
CA PRO A 173 3.24 4.25 3.41
C PRO A 173 3.75 2.90 2.90
N ALA A 174 4.95 2.47 3.33
CA ALA A 174 5.50 1.16 2.98
C ALA A 174 4.64 0.00 3.52
N GLN A 175 4.04 0.17 4.70
CA GLN A 175 3.07 -0.80 5.25
C GLN A 175 1.81 -0.87 4.38
N LEU A 176 1.25 0.28 3.96
CA LEU A 176 0.10 0.30 3.04
C LEU A 176 0.41 -0.39 1.71
N ASN A 177 1.58 -0.12 1.11
CA ASN A 177 2.03 -0.80 -0.10
C ASN A 177 2.09 -2.33 0.11
N ARG A 178 2.63 -2.77 1.26
CA ARG A 178 2.68 -4.19 1.61
C ARG A 178 1.28 -4.81 1.77
N LEU A 179 0.34 -4.12 2.40
CA LEU A 179 -1.04 -4.60 2.51
C LEU A 179 -1.71 -4.68 1.13
N ALA A 180 -1.44 -3.73 0.23
CA ALA A 180 -1.90 -3.81 -1.15
C ALA A 180 -1.40 -5.09 -1.83
N TRP A 181 -0.12 -5.44 -1.70
CA TRP A 181 0.40 -6.72 -2.19
C TRP A 181 -0.32 -7.92 -1.56
N MET A 182 -0.58 -7.91 -0.25
CA MET A 182 -1.28 -9.01 0.44
C MET A 182 -2.71 -9.20 -0.04
N MET A 183 -3.40 -8.12 -0.41
CA MET A 183 -4.76 -8.19 -0.97
C MET A 183 -4.77 -8.58 -2.46
N VAL A 184 -3.73 -8.18 -3.21
CA VAL A 184 -3.64 -8.40 -4.65
C VAL A 184 -3.19 -9.82 -4.98
N MET A 185 -2.18 -10.37 -4.31
CA MET A 185 -1.68 -11.73 -4.56
C MET A 185 -2.77 -12.82 -4.60
N PRO A 186 -3.74 -12.89 -3.66
CA PRO A 186 -4.77 -13.91 -3.67
C PRO A 186 -5.85 -13.67 -4.73
N SER A 187 -5.87 -12.52 -5.42
CA SER A 187 -6.83 -12.30 -6.52
C SER A 187 -6.58 -13.23 -7.70
N LEU A 188 -5.34 -13.70 -7.90
CA LEU A 188 -5.00 -14.62 -8.98
C LEU A 188 -5.70 -15.99 -8.83
N PRO A 189 -5.54 -16.75 -7.72
CA PRO A 189 -6.28 -17.99 -7.55
C PRO A 189 -7.80 -17.77 -7.54
N VAL A 190 -8.31 -16.65 -7.01
CA VAL A 190 -9.74 -16.30 -7.10
C VAL A 190 -10.20 -16.16 -8.57
N ALA A 191 -9.42 -15.49 -9.40
CA ALA A 191 -9.72 -15.34 -10.82
C ALA A 191 -9.66 -16.68 -11.55
N ILE A 192 -8.63 -17.50 -11.28
CA ILE A 192 -8.49 -18.86 -11.85
C ILE A 192 -9.71 -19.72 -11.49
N LEU A 193 -10.11 -19.75 -10.22
CA LEU A 193 -11.26 -20.52 -9.76
C LEU A 193 -12.56 -20.08 -10.43
N GLY A 194 -12.79 -18.77 -10.60
CA GLY A 194 -13.99 -18.31 -11.26
C GLY A 194 -13.96 -18.45 -12.79
N LEU A 195 -12.78 -18.39 -13.43
CA LEU A 195 -12.64 -18.72 -14.85
C LEU A 195 -12.93 -20.21 -15.08
N GLY A 196 -12.41 -21.08 -14.21
CA GLY A 196 -12.72 -22.51 -14.23
C GLY A 196 -14.21 -22.78 -13.97
N GLN A 197 -14.83 -22.06 -13.03
CA GLN A 197 -16.27 -22.12 -12.79
C GLN A 197 -17.07 -21.75 -14.04
N HIS A 198 -16.68 -20.68 -14.74
CA HIS A 198 -17.43 -20.12 -15.85
C HIS A 198 -17.24 -20.88 -17.18
N PHE A 199 -16.01 -21.27 -17.51
CA PHE A 199 -15.69 -21.90 -18.80
C PHE A 199 -15.55 -23.42 -18.74
N LEU A 200 -15.06 -23.97 -17.62
CA LEU A 200 -14.74 -25.39 -17.48
C LEU A 200 -15.76 -26.14 -16.62
N GLY A 201 -16.82 -25.46 -16.16
CA GLY A 201 -17.85 -26.04 -15.31
C GLY A 201 -17.32 -26.56 -13.96
N TRP A 202 -16.24 -25.97 -13.44
CA TRP A 202 -15.69 -26.38 -12.14
C TRP A 202 -16.74 -26.22 -11.03
N LYS A 203 -16.85 -27.26 -10.19
CA LYS A 203 -17.75 -27.32 -9.04
C LYS A 203 -16.96 -27.53 -7.76
N GLY A 204 -17.44 -26.94 -6.68
CA GLY A 204 -16.82 -27.08 -5.37
C GLY A 204 -17.16 -28.44 -4.75
N LEU A 205 -16.23 -28.97 -3.96
CA LEU A 205 -16.52 -30.13 -3.11
C LEU A 205 -17.27 -29.65 -1.86
N GLU A 206 -18.51 -30.10 -1.66
CA GLU A 206 -19.35 -29.68 -0.53
C GLU A 206 -18.72 -30.00 0.83
N GLN A 207 -17.94 -31.08 0.91
CA GLN A 207 -17.22 -31.48 2.13
C GLN A 207 -16.19 -30.44 2.58
N LEU A 208 -15.63 -29.67 1.64
CA LEU A 208 -14.65 -28.63 1.95
C LEU A 208 -15.30 -27.31 2.37
N ASN A 209 -16.62 -27.16 2.24
CA ASN A 209 -17.33 -25.93 2.63
C ASN A 209 -17.08 -25.55 4.09
N ALA A 210 -17.07 -26.53 5.00
CA ALA A 210 -16.84 -26.27 6.42
C ALA A 210 -15.46 -25.63 6.71
N VAL A 211 -14.46 -25.94 5.89
CA VAL A 211 -13.08 -25.45 6.06
C VAL A 211 -12.83 -24.18 5.23
N LEU A 212 -13.30 -24.17 3.99
CA LEU A 212 -13.09 -23.06 3.05
C LEU A 212 -14.07 -21.91 3.29
N GLY A 213 -15.25 -22.17 3.84
CA GLY A 213 -16.29 -21.17 4.06
C GLY A 213 -17.06 -20.74 2.80
N TRP A 214 -16.90 -21.46 1.70
CA TRP A 214 -17.59 -21.23 0.44
C TRP A 214 -17.69 -22.53 -0.38
N VAL A 215 -18.60 -22.53 -1.35
CA VAL A 215 -18.73 -23.59 -2.37
C VAL A 215 -18.75 -22.93 -3.75
N LEU A 216 -18.02 -23.51 -4.70
CA LEU A 216 -18.04 -23.06 -6.09
C LEU A 216 -19.36 -23.50 -6.73
N ALA A 217 -20.31 -22.58 -6.82
CA ALA A 217 -21.60 -22.81 -7.46
C ALA A 217 -21.41 -22.98 -8.98
N GLU A 218 -21.83 -24.12 -9.53
CA GLU A 218 -21.76 -24.35 -10.98
C GLU A 218 -22.52 -23.28 -11.76
N GLY A 219 -21.95 -22.79 -12.86
CA GLY A 219 -22.59 -21.76 -13.69
C GLY A 219 -22.67 -20.37 -13.04
N GLY A 220 -22.24 -20.25 -11.78
CA GLY A 220 -22.22 -19.01 -11.01
C GLY A 220 -23.59 -18.55 -10.51
N ASN A 221 -23.61 -17.43 -9.80
CA ASN A 221 -24.82 -16.89 -9.18
C ASN A 221 -24.83 -15.36 -9.27
N PRO A 222 -25.79 -14.73 -9.98
CA PRO A 222 -26.83 -15.37 -10.79
C PRO A 222 -26.27 -16.25 -11.92
N PRO A 223 -27.04 -17.23 -12.45
CA PRO A 223 -26.58 -18.14 -13.50
C PRO A 223 -26.03 -17.38 -14.71
N GLY A 224 -24.93 -17.88 -15.28
CA GLY A 224 -24.25 -17.28 -16.42
C GLY A 224 -23.29 -16.14 -16.04
N ARG A 225 -23.18 -15.78 -14.75
CA ARG A 225 -22.24 -14.74 -14.26
C ARG A 225 -21.20 -15.36 -13.36
N MET A 226 -19.93 -15.01 -13.54
CA MET A 226 -18.84 -15.48 -12.69
C MET A 226 -19.05 -15.02 -11.23
N ALA A 227 -18.95 -15.95 -10.28
CA ALA A 227 -19.13 -15.69 -8.85
C ALA A 227 -17.92 -16.14 -7.99
N SER A 228 -17.14 -17.11 -8.49
CA SER A 228 -15.95 -17.67 -7.82
C SER A 228 -16.23 -18.03 -6.34
N VAL A 229 -15.20 -17.92 -5.49
CA VAL A 229 -15.24 -18.15 -4.04
C VAL A 229 -16.21 -17.25 -3.28
N PHE A 230 -16.73 -16.19 -3.91
CA PHE A 230 -17.64 -15.24 -3.26
C PHE A 230 -19.11 -15.63 -3.38
N MET A 231 -19.42 -16.75 -4.06
CA MET A 231 -20.76 -17.33 -4.21
C MET A 231 -21.81 -16.43 -4.88
N TYR A 232 -21.50 -15.16 -5.13
CA TYR A 232 -22.37 -14.18 -5.77
C TYR A 232 -21.57 -13.18 -6.61
N ALA A 233 -22.00 -12.96 -7.84
CA ALA A 233 -21.29 -12.16 -8.84
C ALA A 233 -21.09 -10.70 -8.42
N ASN A 234 -22.06 -10.10 -7.72
CA ASN A 234 -21.91 -8.72 -7.24
C ASN A 234 -20.86 -8.60 -6.13
N ILE A 235 -20.74 -9.62 -5.27
CA ILE A 235 -19.73 -9.65 -4.21
C ILE A 235 -18.34 -9.84 -4.82
N LEU A 236 -18.22 -10.78 -5.78
CA LEU A 236 -16.98 -10.94 -6.55
C LEU A 236 -16.59 -9.64 -7.26
N ALA A 237 -17.52 -8.95 -7.90
CA ALA A 237 -17.25 -7.68 -8.57
C ALA A 237 -16.76 -6.60 -7.59
N ALA A 238 -17.39 -6.52 -6.40
CA ALA A 238 -16.99 -5.60 -5.34
C ALA A 238 -15.60 -5.92 -4.76
N TYR A 239 -15.20 -7.20 -4.73
CA TYR A 239 -13.84 -7.60 -4.42
C TYR A 239 -12.88 -7.21 -5.55
N LEU A 240 -13.17 -7.61 -6.79
CA LEU A 240 -12.34 -7.40 -7.97
C LEU A 240 -12.05 -5.92 -8.23
N GLN A 241 -13.01 -5.02 -8.02
CA GLN A 241 -12.76 -3.58 -8.16
C GLN A 241 -11.69 -3.10 -7.16
N ILE A 242 -11.71 -3.57 -5.90
CA ILE A 242 -10.77 -3.14 -4.86
C ILE A 242 -9.37 -3.61 -5.25
N VAL A 243 -9.23 -4.91 -5.56
CA VAL A 243 -7.92 -5.47 -5.94
C VAL A 243 -7.43 -4.93 -7.28
N LEU A 244 -8.31 -4.61 -8.23
CA LEU A 244 -7.93 -4.01 -9.51
C LEU A 244 -7.34 -2.61 -9.31
N ILE A 245 -7.99 -1.76 -8.50
CA ILE A 245 -7.49 -0.41 -8.19
C ILE A 245 -6.10 -0.50 -7.53
N LEU A 246 -5.95 -1.38 -6.56
CA LEU A 246 -4.66 -1.62 -5.89
C LEU A 246 -3.61 -2.16 -6.88
N SER A 247 -3.99 -3.09 -7.75
CA SER A 247 -3.11 -3.68 -8.76
C SER A 247 -2.60 -2.65 -9.77
N ILE A 248 -3.47 -1.76 -10.24
CA ILE A 248 -3.10 -0.65 -11.14
C ILE A 248 -2.13 0.29 -10.42
N GLY A 249 -2.40 0.64 -9.17
CA GLY A 249 -1.49 1.46 -8.35
C GLY A 249 -0.10 0.83 -8.21
N LEU A 250 -0.03 -0.45 -7.84
CA LEU A 250 1.21 -1.21 -7.74
C LEU A 250 1.93 -1.34 -9.09
N TRP A 251 1.18 -1.55 -10.17
CA TRP A 251 1.71 -1.64 -11.54
C TRP A 251 2.35 -0.32 -11.98
N ILE A 252 1.68 0.81 -11.74
CA ILE A 252 2.22 2.15 -12.05
C ILE A 252 3.50 2.42 -11.26
N GLU A 253 3.51 2.09 -9.97
CA GLU A 253 4.69 2.25 -9.11
C GLU A 253 5.86 1.41 -9.64
N GLN A 254 5.61 0.13 -9.94
CA GLN A 254 6.62 -0.80 -10.45
C GLN A 254 7.11 -0.40 -11.84
N PHE A 255 6.22 0.08 -12.71
CA PHE A 255 6.57 0.58 -14.05
C PHE A 255 7.45 1.83 -13.99
N ARG A 256 7.14 2.77 -13.09
CA ARG A 256 7.97 3.97 -12.85
C ARG A 256 9.35 3.60 -12.27
N ALA A 257 9.43 2.58 -11.43
CA ALA A 257 10.71 2.07 -10.91
C ALA A 257 11.55 1.40 -12.02
N TRP A 258 10.91 0.54 -12.82
CA TRP A 258 11.52 -0.15 -13.97
C TRP A 258 12.08 0.82 -15.01
N ARG A 259 11.34 1.89 -15.35
CA ARG A 259 11.85 2.93 -16.27
C ARG A 259 13.10 3.65 -15.78
N LYS A 260 13.36 3.68 -14.46
CA LYS A 260 14.55 4.35 -13.90
C LYS A 260 15.77 3.45 -13.89
N ILE A 261 15.61 2.20 -13.47
CA ILE A 261 16.71 1.23 -13.32
C ILE A 261 16.18 -0.16 -13.67
N PRO A 262 16.14 -0.54 -14.95
CA PRO A 262 15.62 -1.85 -15.35
C PRO A 262 16.50 -2.97 -14.79
N ASN A 263 15.88 -3.95 -14.14
CA ASN A 263 16.53 -5.16 -13.65
C ASN A 263 15.55 -6.35 -13.73
N ASN A 264 16.07 -7.58 -13.80
CA ASN A 264 15.31 -8.81 -13.96
C ASN A 264 14.24 -9.00 -12.86
N SER A 265 14.54 -8.68 -11.60
CA SER A 265 13.56 -8.75 -10.50
C SER A 265 12.41 -7.76 -10.66
N GLN A 266 12.65 -6.59 -11.25
CA GLN A 266 11.58 -5.63 -11.53
C GLN A 266 10.75 -6.05 -12.74
N ASN A 267 11.41 -6.67 -13.73
CA ASN A 267 10.75 -7.22 -14.91
C ASN A 267 9.75 -8.32 -14.50
N SER A 268 10.17 -9.28 -13.66
CA SER A 268 9.28 -10.35 -13.20
C SER A 268 8.07 -9.84 -12.41
N LYS A 269 8.27 -8.86 -11.51
CA LYS A 269 7.16 -8.20 -10.79
C LYS A 269 6.20 -7.49 -11.72
N LEU A 270 6.72 -6.78 -12.73
CA LEU A 270 5.89 -6.06 -13.69
C LEU A 270 5.08 -7.04 -14.55
N TRP A 271 5.70 -8.13 -15.04
CA TRP A 271 5.01 -9.19 -15.76
C TRP A 271 3.90 -9.84 -14.93
N PHE A 272 4.22 -10.19 -13.68
CA PHE A 272 3.23 -10.74 -12.74
C PHE A 272 2.04 -9.80 -12.55
N LEU A 273 2.29 -8.51 -12.29
CA LEU A 273 1.24 -7.52 -12.13
C LEU A 273 0.43 -7.30 -13.41
N SER A 274 1.07 -7.32 -14.59
CA SER A 274 0.37 -7.20 -15.88
C SER A 274 -0.60 -8.36 -16.09
N ILE A 275 -0.16 -9.61 -15.89
CA ILE A 275 -1.01 -10.80 -15.99
C ILE A 275 -2.19 -10.68 -15.01
N LEU A 276 -1.90 -10.26 -13.79
CA LEU A 276 -2.88 -10.17 -12.72
C LEU A 276 -3.90 -9.05 -12.98
N VAL A 277 -3.51 -7.89 -13.51
CA VAL A 277 -4.44 -6.82 -13.95
C VAL A 277 -5.34 -7.33 -15.08
N ILE A 278 -4.78 -7.99 -16.10
CA ILE A 278 -5.55 -8.55 -17.22
C ILE A 278 -6.56 -9.58 -16.71
N ALA A 279 -6.12 -10.51 -15.84
CA ALA A 279 -6.98 -11.53 -15.25
C ALA A 279 -8.14 -10.90 -14.46
N GLN A 280 -7.89 -9.84 -13.69
CA GLN A 280 -8.93 -9.13 -12.94
C GLN A 280 -9.91 -8.39 -13.85
N VAL A 281 -9.45 -7.77 -14.95
CA VAL A 281 -10.34 -7.10 -15.91
C VAL A 281 -11.25 -8.12 -16.60
N ILE A 282 -10.69 -9.25 -17.04
CA ILE A 282 -11.48 -10.35 -17.63
C ILE A 282 -12.48 -10.88 -16.60
N ALA A 283 -12.04 -11.19 -15.38
CA ALA A 283 -12.91 -11.65 -14.32
C ALA A 283 -14.04 -10.67 -14.02
N LEU A 284 -13.72 -9.36 -13.93
CA LEU A 284 -14.70 -8.31 -13.70
C LEU A 284 -15.73 -8.26 -14.83
N PHE A 285 -15.29 -8.45 -16.08
CA PHE A 285 -16.18 -8.56 -17.24
C PHE A 285 -17.18 -9.69 -17.10
N LEU A 286 -16.69 -10.87 -16.72
CA LEU A 286 -17.51 -12.07 -16.58
C LEU A 286 -18.45 -12.01 -15.36
N THR A 287 -18.24 -11.08 -14.42
CA THR A 287 -19.25 -10.82 -13.38
C THR A 287 -20.49 -10.11 -13.91
N SER A 288 -20.42 -9.47 -15.08
CA SER A 288 -21.50 -8.65 -15.67
C SER A 288 -22.10 -7.60 -14.71
N SER A 289 -21.33 -7.13 -13.73
CA SER A 289 -21.79 -6.16 -12.73
C SER A 289 -21.62 -4.72 -13.25
N ARG A 290 -22.74 -4.02 -13.51
CA ARG A 290 -22.74 -2.62 -13.97
C ARG A 290 -22.02 -1.69 -12.99
N ASN A 291 -22.26 -1.87 -11.69
CA ASN A 291 -21.61 -1.08 -10.63
C ASN A 291 -20.10 -1.32 -10.63
N GLY A 292 -19.68 -2.58 -10.80
CA GLY A 292 -18.25 -2.92 -10.86
C GLY A 292 -17.53 -2.24 -12.02
N TRP A 293 -18.15 -2.22 -13.19
CA TRP A 293 -17.62 -1.51 -14.36
C TRP A 293 -17.53 0.00 -14.19
N ALA A 294 -18.59 0.62 -13.68
CA ALA A 294 -18.62 2.06 -13.45
C ALA A 294 -17.47 2.49 -12.53
N ILE A 295 -17.24 1.75 -11.44
CA ILE A 295 -16.16 2.04 -10.48
C ILE A 295 -14.79 1.79 -11.10
N ALA A 296 -14.61 0.72 -11.89
CA ALA A 296 -13.35 0.44 -12.57
C ALA A 296 -12.98 1.54 -13.58
N ILE A 297 -13.95 2.02 -14.37
CA ILE A 297 -13.75 3.14 -15.31
C ILE A 297 -13.40 4.41 -14.54
N LEU A 298 -14.15 4.74 -13.48
CA LEU A 298 -13.89 5.90 -12.64
C LEU A 298 -12.48 5.86 -12.03
N ALA A 299 -12.03 4.69 -11.57
CA ALA A 299 -10.69 4.53 -11.04
C ALA A 299 -9.61 4.72 -12.12
N CYS A 300 -9.80 4.16 -13.32
CA CYS A 300 -8.90 4.38 -14.44
C CYS A 300 -8.79 5.87 -14.80
N LEU A 301 -9.91 6.61 -14.79
CA LEU A 301 -9.93 8.06 -14.99
C LEU A 301 -9.19 8.81 -13.88
N ALA A 302 -9.40 8.42 -12.62
CA ALA A 302 -8.70 9.02 -11.49
C ALA A 302 -7.17 8.81 -11.59
N PHE A 303 -6.72 7.62 -12.00
CA PHE A 303 -5.30 7.36 -12.27
C PHE A 303 -4.79 8.15 -13.48
N ALA A 304 -5.55 8.24 -14.58
CA ALA A 304 -5.17 9.02 -15.75
C ALA A 304 -4.98 10.50 -15.40
N LEU A 305 -5.90 11.08 -14.62
CA LEU A 305 -5.78 12.43 -14.07
C LEU A 305 -4.52 12.57 -13.21
N TYR A 306 -4.31 11.66 -12.26
CA TYR A 306 -3.14 11.66 -11.39
C TYR A 306 -1.80 11.55 -12.17
N LEU A 307 -1.79 10.82 -13.29
CA LEU A 307 -0.63 10.67 -14.16
C LEU A 307 -0.42 11.86 -15.11
N GLY A 308 -1.35 12.81 -15.18
CA GLY A 308 -1.33 13.94 -16.10
C GLY A 308 -1.74 13.59 -17.53
N TRP A 309 -2.45 12.47 -17.74
CA TRP A 309 -2.93 12.01 -19.04
C TRP A 309 -4.28 12.63 -19.41
N HIS A 310 -4.34 13.96 -19.43
CA HIS A 310 -5.57 14.72 -19.64
C HIS A 310 -6.27 14.36 -20.97
N TRP A 311 -5.52 14.00 -22.02
CA TRP A 311 -6.11 13.60 -23.31
C TRP A 311 -6.98 12.34 -23.22
N LEU A 312 -6.61 11.35 -22.39
CA LEU A 312 -7.43 10.16 -22.17
C LEU A 312 -8.73 10.50 -21.44
N VAL A 313 -8.65 11.44 -20.51
CA VAL A 313 -9.81 11.92 -19.75
C VAL A 313 -10.76 12.65 -20.69
N THR A 314 -10.25 13.56 -21.53
CA THR A 314 -11.06 14.25 -22.54
C THR A 314 -11.71 13.26 -23.48
N ALA A 315 -10.96 12.30 -24.03
CA ALA A 315 -11.49 11.28 -24.93
C ALA A 315 -12.60 10.44 -24.28
N ALA A 316 -12.42 10.02 -23.03
CA ALA A 316 -13.41 9.25 -22.29
C ALA A 316 -14.69 10.07 -21.99
N VAL A 317 -14.53 11.34 -21.62
CA VAL A 317 -15.68 12.23 -21.38
C VAL A 317 -16.44 12.49 -22.68
N THR A 318 -15.74 12.74 -23.81
CA THR A 318 -16.39 12.93 -25.11
C THR A 318 -17.09 11.68 -25.65
N ALA A 319 -16.62 10.48 -25.27
CA ALA A 319 -17.28 9.24 -25.65
C ALA A 319 -18.54 8.94 -24.81
N ALA A 320 -18.71 9.60 -23.66
CA ALA A 320 -19.83 9.40 -22.75
C ALA A 320 -20.96 10.43 -22.93
N THR A 321 -20.69 11.52 -23.64
CA THR A 321 -21.66 12.56 -24.05
C THR A 321 -22.28 12.23 -25.40
#